data_AF-A0A357BH25-F1
#
_entry.id   AF-A0A357BH25-F1
#
_cell.length_a   1.000
_cell.length_b   1.000
_cell.length_c   1.000
_cell.angle_alpha   90.00
_cell.angle_beta   90.00
_cell.angle_gamma   90.00
#
_symmetry.space_group_name_H-M   'P 1'
#
loop_
_entity.id
_entity.type
_entity.pdbx_description
1 polymer ?
#
loop_
_entity_poly.entity_id
_entity_poly.type
_entity_poly.pdbx_seq_one_letter_code
_entity_poly.pdbx_strand_id
1 'polypeptide(L)'
;MKKNILFIICLFLSGCVTVGVEKIPKEPVTGKGQSPLTNIHLVYPGMAIQDVRNIMGAQVVIGYQRSDQNPGEFDTLTVKNPYREESLYVSDREAFQVFYYFTSVKKADDMIAEDELTPVVFQGDKVIVKGWDDFFRLKNQW
;
A
#
# COMPACT_ATOMS: atom_id res chain seq x y z
N MET A 1 0.03 57.28 61.14
CA MET A 1 0.05 57.86 59.77
C MET A 1 1.14 57.17 58.96
N LYS A 2 0.79 56.70 57.75
CA LYS A 2 1.67 56.22 56.65
C LYS A 2 2.40 54.89 56.89
N LYS A 3 2.59 53.99 55.93
CA LYS A 3 1.99 53.67 54.61
C LYS A 3 2.68 52.36 54.18
N ASN A 4 1.91 51.44 53.60
CA ASN A 4 2.32 50.11 53.12
C ASN A 4 3.54 50.10 52.19
N ILE A 5 4.40 49.08 52.32
CA ILE A 5 5.31 48.52 51.28
C ILE A 5 5.48 47.03 51.67
N LEU A 6 4.72 46.02 51.24
CA LEU A 6 4.20 45.54 49.94
C LEU A 6 5.28 45.23 48.88
N PHE A 7 5.61 43.93 48.81
CA PHE A 7 5.98 43.11 47.65
C PHE A 7 6.99 43.66 46.63
N ILE A 8 8.26 43.24 46.71
CA ILE A 8 9.11 42.99 45.52
C ILE A 8 10.19 41.95 45.85
N ILE A 9 9.86 40.65 45.98
CA ILE A 9 10.86 39.56 45.85
C ILE A 9 10.16 38.32 45.26
N CYS A 10 9.80 38.38 43.96
CA CYS A 10 9.32 37.20 43.21
C CYS A 10 9.57 37.37 41.70
N LEU A 11 10.75 37.88 41.31
CA LEU A 11 11.03 38.21 39.91
C LEU A 11 12.44 37.80 39.47
N PHE A 12 12.91 36.61 39.86
CA PHE A 12 14.12 35.99 39.29
C PHE A 12 14.05 34.45 39.30
N LEU A 13 12.91 33.88 38.89
CA LEU A 13 12.79 32.44 38.59
C LEU A 13 12.12 32.23 37.23
N SER A 14 12.72 32.80 36.18
CA SER A 14 12.49 32.37 34.80
C SER A 14 13.73 31.62 34.32
N GLY A 15 13.94 30.42 34.88
CA GLY A 15 14.82 29.45 34.27
C GLY A 15 14.09 28.84 33.07
N CYS A 16 14.56 29.11 31.85
CA CYS A 16 14.09 28.41 30.67
C CYS A 16 14.47 26.93 30.81
N VAL A 17 13.47 26.05 30.96
CA VAL A 17 13.70 24.62 30.78
C VAL A 17 13.78 24.39 29.25
N THR A 18 14.99 24.26 28.72
CA THR A 18 15.18 23.69 27.39
C THR A 18 14.89 22.19 27.54
N VAL A 19 13.73 21.76 27.06
CA VAL A 19 13.50 20.34 26.80
C VAL A 19 14.39 20.00 25.61
N GLY A 20 15.52 19.37 25.90
CA GLY A 20 16.33 18.72 24.88
C GLY A 20 15.46 17.66 24.22
N VAL A 21 15.07 17.90 22.97
CA VAL A 21 14.49 16.87 22.12
C VAL A 21 15.55 15.77 22.04
N GLU A 22 15.31 14.67 22.75
CA GLU A 22 16.07 13.45 22.59
C GLU A 22 16.08 13.15 21.09
N LYS A 23 17.27 13.19 20.49
CA LYS A 23 17.44 12.79 19.11
C LYS A 23 17.02 11.33 19.08
N ILE A 24 15.81 11.06 18.61
CA ILE A 24 15.37 9.70 18.25
C ILE A 24 16.52 9.17 17.40
N PRO A 25 17.18 8.07 17.80
CA PRO A 25 18.21 7.48 16.98
C PRO A 25 17.59 7.24 15.62
N LYS A 26 18.10 7.92 14.58
CA LYS A 26 17.89 7.45 13.21
C LYS A 26 18.66 6.15 13.11
N GLU A 27 18.09 5.08 13.66
CA GLU A 27 18.44 3.77 13.18
C GLU A 27 18.20 3.81 11.67
N PRO A 28 19.19 3.46 10.84
CA PRO A 28 18.92 3.24 9.45
C PRO A 28 17.79 2.21 9.41
N VAL A 29 16.68 2.57 8.77
CA VAL A 29 15.60 1.63 8.45
C VAL A 29 16.25 0.58 7.56
N THR A 30 16.76 -0.45 8.21
CA THR A 30 17.42 -1.57 7.57
C THR A 30 16.25 -2.36 7.04
N GLY A 31 15.91 -2.12 5.77
CA GLY A 31 14.78 -2.73 5.08
C GLY A 31 14.87 -4.25 5.07
N LYS A 32 14.42 -4.87 6.16
CA LYS A 32 14.17 -6.30 6.28
C LYS A 32 12.74 -6.43 6.78
N GLY A 33 11.83 -6.54 5.82
CA GLY A 33 10.38 -6.63 6.03
C GLY A 33 9.65 -5.41 5.51
N GLN A 34 9.68 -5.17 4.20
CA GLN A 34 8.66 -4.33 3.59
C GLN A 34 7.32 -5.01 3.85
N SER A 35 6.44 -4.39 4.62
CA SER A 35 5.04 -4.83 4.67
C SER A 35 4.53 -4.85 3.24
N PRO A 36 3.87 -5.93 2.80
CA PRO A 36 3.41 -6.03 1.42
C PRO A 36 2.45 -4.86 1.16
N LEU A 37 2.64 -4.17 0.03
CA LEU A 37 1.80 -3.04 -0.38
C LEU A 37 0.33 -3.43 -0.52
N THR A 38 0.06 -4.72 -0.68
CA THR A 38 -1.28 -5.27 -0.89
C THR A 38 -1.52 -6.55 -0.09
N ASN A 39 -2.79 -6.95 -0.08
CA ASN A 39 -3.27 -8.15 0.59
C ASN A 39 -3.16 -9.42 -0.26
N ILE A 40 -2.34 -9.42 -1.32
CA ILE A 40 -2.23 -10.56 -2.24
C ILE A 40 -1.76 -11.86 -1.55
N HIS A 41 -1.04 -11.72 -0.43
CA HIS A 41 -0.60 -12.84 0.40
C HIS A 41 -1.78 -13.56 1.09
N LEU A 42 -2.92 -12.88 1.25
CA LEU A 42 -4.15 -13.46 1.82
C LEU A 42 -4.96 -14.24 0.79
N VAL A 43 -4.72 -14.05 -0.51
CA VAL A 43 -5.43 -14.76 -1.59
C VAL A 43 -4.85 -16.17 -1.76
N TYR A 44 -5.71 -17.19 -1.74
CA TYR A 44 -5.33 -18.60 -1.93
C TYR A 44 -6.33 -19.36 -2.82
N PRO A 45 -5.93 -20.51 -3.41
CA PRO A 45 -6.82 -21.32 -4.25
C PRO A 45 -8.12 -21.74 -3.55
N GLY A 46 -9.25 -21.63 -4.25
CA GLY A 46 -10.58 -21.99 -3.77
C GLY A 46 -11.44 -20.82 -3.28
N MET A 47 -10.85 -19.64 -3.06
CA MET A 47 -11.58 -18.41 -2.73
C MET A 47 -12.57 -17.99 -3.81
N ALA A 48 -13.71 -17.42 -3.40
CA ALA A 48 -14.68 -16.84 -4.32
C ALA A 48 -14.16 -15.53 -4.94
N ILE A 49 -14.62 -15.18 -6.15
CA ILE A 49 -14.18 -13.97 -6.84
C ILE A 49 -14.48 -12.71 -6.00
N GLN A 50 -15.62 -12.70 -5.32
CA GLN A 50 -16.05 -11.59 -4.49
C GLN A 50 -15.18 -11.44 -3.23
N ASP A 51 -14.76 -12.56 -2.63
CA ASP A 51 -13.85 -12.54 -1.48
C ASP A 51 -12.49 -11.96 -1.88
N VAL A 52 -11.98 -12.34 -3.05
CA VAL A 52 -10.73 -11.76 -3.57
C VAL A 52 -10.89 -10.26 -3.80
N ARG A 53 -11.99 -9.81 -4.41
CA ARG A 53 -12.24 -8.36 -4.61
C ARG A 53 -12.32 -7.61 -3.27
N ASN A 54 -12.95 -8.20 -2.26
CA ASN A 54 -13.05 -7.60 -0.93
C ASN A 54 -11.68 -7.51 -0.23
N ILE A 55 -10.87 -8.57 -0.32
CA ILE A 55 -9.51 -8.62 0.25
C ILE A 55 -8.58 -7.62 -0.44
N MET A 56 -8.65 -7.54 -1.77
CA MET A 56 -7.76 -6.72 -2.56
C MET A 56 -8.17 -5.24 -2.62
N GLY A 57 -9.44 -4.95 -2.32
CA GLY A 57 -10.00 -3.60 -2.38
C GLY A 57 -10.14 -3.07 -3.82
N ALA A 58 -10.74 -1.89 -3.95
CA ALA A 58 -10.97 -1.26 -5.26
C ALA A 58 -9.78 -0.44 -5.78
N GLN A 59 -8.85 -0.05 -4.89
CA GLN A 59 -7.66 0.73 -5.22
C GLN A 59 -6.52 0.46 -4.24
N VAL A 60 -5.29 0.71 -4.68
CA VAL A 60 -4.07 0.61 -3.86
C VAL A 60 -3.38 1.98 -3.86
N VAL A 61 -2.95 2.44 -2.69
CA VAL A 61 -2.09 3.63 -2.57
C VAL A 61 -0.66 3.22 -2.86
N ILE A 62 -0.07 3.76 -3.91
CA ILE A 62 1.28 3.42 -4.37
C ILE A 62 2.32 4.49 -4.03
N GLY A 63 1.86 5.65 -3.56
CA GLY A 63 2.75 6.74 -3.18
C GLY A 63 2.00 8.02 -2.83
N TYR A 64 2.77 9.08 -2.67
CA TYR A 64 2.28 10.41 -2.36
C TYR A 64 3.03 11.43 -3.23
N GLN A 65 2.31 12.42 -3.74
CA GLN A 65 2.87 13.55 -4.47
C GLN A 65 2.54 14.84 -3.74
N ARG A 66 3.36 15.88 -3.90
CA ARG A 66 3.04 17.20 -3.32
C ARG A 66 1.77 17.73 -4.00
N SER A 67 0.84 18.25 -3.21
CA SER A 67 -0.39 18.84 -3.77
C SER A 67 -0.09 20.14 -4.49
N ASP A 68 -0.53 20.24 -5.74
CA ASP A 68 -0.48 21.47 -6.53
C ASP A 68 -1.54 22.48 -6.06
N GLN A 69 -2.62 21.99 -5.45
CA GLN A 69 -3.76 22.79 -4.99
C GLN A 69 -3.53 23.36 -3.59
N ASN A 70 -2.93 22.56 -2.70
CA ASN A 70 -2.73 22.91 -1.29
C ASN A 70 -1.24 22.90 -0.91
N PRO A 71 -0.57 24.07 -0.89
CA PRO A 71 0.86 24.15 -0.55
C PRO A 71 1.17 23.57 0.82
N GLY A 72 1.95 22.50 0.85
CA GLY A 72 2.37 21.82 2.10
C GLY A 72 1.62 20.52 2.38
N GLU A 73 0.59 20.20 1.58
CA GLU A 73 -0.11 18.92 1.63
C GLU A 73 0.44 17.94 0.58
N PHE A 74 0.06 16.67 0.75
CA PHE A 74 0.38 15.58 -0.17
C PHE A 74 -0.89 14.89 -0.65
N ASP A 75 -1.01 14.71 -1.96
CA ASP A 75 -2.07 13.92 -2.58
C ASP A 75 -1.63 12.45 -2.69
N THR A 76 -2.57 11.52 -2.51
CA THR A 76 -2.30 10.09 -2.68
C THR A 76 -2.24 9.72 -4.16
N LEU A 77 -1.20 9.00 -4.54
CA LEU A 77 -1.12 8.31 -5.82
C LEU A 77 -1.78 6.94 -5.68
N THR A 78 -2.82 6.68 -6.47
CA THR A 78 -3.60 5.45 -6.39
C THR A 78 -3.68 4.73 -7.72
N VAL A 79 -3.78 3.40 -7.66
CA VAL A 79 -3.97 2.51 -8.81
C VAL A 79 -5.27 1.75 -8.61
N LYS A 80 -6.10 1.67 -9.66
CA LYS A 80 -7.32 0.86 -9.66
C LYS A 80 -6.96 -0.62 -9.46
N ASN A 81 -7.79 -1.33 -8.72
CA ASN A 81 -7.61 -2.75 -8.42
C ASN A 81 -8.89 -3.57 -8.72
N PRO A 82 -8.81 -4.68 -9.50
CA PRO A 82 -7.66 -5.12 -10.27
C PRO A 82 -7.27 -4.09 -11.35
N TYR A 83 -5.99 -4.09 -11.71
CA TYR A 83 -5.44 -3.21 -12.72
C TYR A 83 -5.96 -3.57 -14.11
N ARG A 84 -6.04 -4.88 -14.40
CA ARG A 84 -6.51 -5.44 -15.66
C ARG A 84 -7.30 -6.71 -15.42
N GLU A 85 -8.34 -6.94 -16.23
CA GLU A 85 -9.14 -8.17 -16.24
C GLU A 85 -9.16 -8.74 -17.66
N GLU A 86 -8.96 -10.05 -17.80
CA GLU A 86 -8.95 -10.76 -19.09
C GLU A 86 -9.76 -12.05 -19.00
N SER A 87 -10.27 -12.52 -20.14
CA SER A 87 -10.86 -13.85 -20.28
C SER A 87 -9.99 -14.70 -21.20
N LEU A 88 -9.56 -15.87 -20.73
CA LEU A 88 -8.80 -16.85 -21.51
C LEU A 88 -9.70 -18.02 -21.85
N TYR A 89 -9.78 -18.36 -23.13
CA TYR A 89 -10.48 -19.54 -23.62
C TYR A 89 -9.45 -20.60 -23.95
N VAL A 90 -9.50 -21.73 -23.25
CA VAL A 90 -8.62 -22.89 -23.49
C VAL A 90 -9.28 -23.88 -24.44
N SER A 91 -10.60 -23.96 -24.41
CA SER A 91 -11.43 -24.68 -25.38
C SER A 91 -12.80 -24.00 -25.47
N ASP A 92 -13.66 -24.45 -26.39
CA ASP A 92 -15.04 -23.97 -26.54
C ASP A 92 -15.89 -24.08 -25.26
N ARG A 93 -15.42 -24.80 -24.23
CA ARG A 93 -16.16 -25.07 -22.99
C ARG A 93 -15.48 -24.57 -21.72
N GLU A 94 -14.22 -24.17 -21.78
CA GLU A 94 -13.46 -23.76 -20.60
C GLU A 94 -12.92 -22.34 -20.77
N ALA A 95 -13.57 -21.42 -20.06
CA ALA A 95 -13.18 -20.03 -19.94
C ALA A 95 -12.63 -19.76 -18.53
N PHE A 96 -11.48 -19.11 -18.48
CA PHE A 96 -10.86 -18.62 -17.25
C PHE A 96 -10.94 -17.10 -17.21
N GLN A 97 -11.20 -16.53 -16.04
CA GLN A 97 -11.05 -15.11 -15.80
C GLN A 97 -9.68 -14.87 -15.17
N VAL A 98 -8.94 -13.88 -15.62
CA VAL A 98 -7.63 -13.52 -15.08
C VAL A 98 -7.67 -12.09 -14.61
N PHE A 99 -7.46 -11.87 -13.33
CA PHE A 99 -7.33 -10.54 -12.75
C PHE A 99 -5.86 -10.27 -12.43
N TYR A 100 -5.33 -9.18 -12.98
CA TYR A 100 -3.97 -8.74 -12.74
C TYR A 100 -4.01 -7.66 -11.67
N TYR A 101 -3.49 -8.00 -10.49
CA TYR A 101 -3.43 -7.12 -9.33
C TYR A 101 -2.08 -6.43 -9.25
N PHE A 102 -2.05 -5.13 -8.99
CA PHE A 102 -0.80 -4.45 -8.64
C PHE A 102 -0.31 -4.98 -7.28
N THR A 103 0.98 -5.33 -7.16
CA THR A 103 1.49 -5.99 -5.93
C THR A 103 2.84 -5.51 -5.43
N SER A 104 3.64 -4.89 -6.28
CA SER A 104 4.95 -4.36 -5.91
C SER A 104 5.33 -3.20 -6.80
N VAL A 105 6.00 -2.19 -6.26
CA VAL A 105 6.72 -1.19 -7.06
C VAL A 105 8.14 -1.70 -7.26
N LYS A 106 8.55 -1.90 -8.50
CA LYS A 106 9.94 -2.22 -8.87
C LYS A 106 10.65 -1.03 -9.45
N LYS A 107 9.95 -0.19 -10.20
CA LYS A 107 10.46 1.07 -10.72
C LYS A 107 9.47 2.18 -10.39
N ALA A 108 9.98 3.26 -9.81
CA ALA A 108 9.21 4.47 -9.61
C ALA A 108 9.21 5.28 -10.91
N ASP A 109 8.47 4.81 -11.89
CA ASP A 109 8.18 5.51 -13.14
C ASP A 109 6.66 5.64 -13.34
N ASP A 110 6.24 6.29 -14.43
CA ASP A 110 4.83 6.55 -14.71
C ASP A 110 4.14 5.35 -15.41
N MET A 111 4.75 4.16 -15.42
CA MET A 111 4.25 3.00 -16.16
C MET A 111 4.24 1.72 -15.30
N ILE A 112 3.07 1.11 -15.15
CA ILE A 112 2.96 -0.18 -14.47
C ILE A 112 3.42 -1.30 -15.40
N ALA A 113 4.50 -1.98 -15.01
CA ALA A 113 5.06 -3.10 -15.76
C ALA A 113 4.42 -4.44 -15.36
N GLU A 114 4.45 -5.44 -16.25
CA GLU A 114 3.89 -6.78 -15.97
C GLU A 114 4.50 -7.43 -14.72
N ASP A 115 5.77 -7.20 -14.47
CA ASP A 115 6.49 -7.81 -13.35
C ASP A 115 6.21 -7.13 -12.00
N GLU A 116 5.37 -6.09 -11.99
CA GLU A 116 4.78 -5.43 -10.82
C GLU A 116 3.36 -5.95 -10.51
N LEU A 117 2.79 -6.70 -11.45
CA LEU A 117 1.49 -7.33 -11.34
C LEU A 117 1.60 -8.76 -10.82
N THR A 118 0.53 -9.24 -10.22
CA THR A 118 0.32 -10.66 -9.88
C THR A 118 -0.99 -11.13 -10.50
N PRO A 119 -0.97 -12.14 -11.39
CA PRO A 119 -2.19 -12.72 -11.94
C PRO A 119 -2.89 -13.60 -10.91
N VAL A 120 -4.21 -13.50 -10.84
CA VAL A 120 -5.11 -14.40 -10.12
C VAL A 120 -6.10 -14.96 -11.14
N VAL A 121 -6.09 -16.27 -11.31
CA VAL A 121 -6.90 -16.97 -12.30
C VAL A 121 -8.08 -17.63 -11.62
N PHE A 122 -9.26 -17.45 -12.20
CA PHE A 122 -10.52 -18.02 -11.74
C PHE A 122 -11.05 -19.00 -12.78
N GLN A 123 -11.56 -20.14 -12.31
CA GLN A 123 -12.41 -21.04 -13.07
C GLN A 123 -13.80 -21.02 -12.44
N GLY A 124 -14.80 -20.57 -13.20
CA GLY A 124 -16.09 -20.19 -12.62
C GLY A 124 -15.90 -19.06 -11.58
N ASP A 125 -16.31 -19.31 -10.34
CA ASP A 125 -16.20 -18.35 -9.23
C ASP A 125 -14.97 -18.58 -8.34
N LYS A 126 -14.13 -19.58 -8.61
CA LYS A 126 -13.05 -19.97 -7.68
C LYS A 126 -11.66 -19.67 -8.21
N VAL A 127 -10.79 -19.17 -7.33
CA VAL A 127 -9.35 -19.06 -7.60
C VAL A 127 -8.78 -20.45 -7.84
N ILE A 128 -8.07 -20.65 -8.95
CA ILE A 128 -7.33 -21.88 -9.24
C ILE A 128 -5.82 -21.67 -9.20
N VAL A 129 -5.36 -20.46 -9.55
CA VAL A 129 -3.95 -20.13 -9.69
C VAL A 129 -3.71 -18.69 -9.22
N LYS A 130 -2.57 -18.47 -8.58
CA LYS A 130 -2.07 -17.15 -8.20
C LYS A 130 -0.57 -17.07 -8.48
N GLY A 131 -0.14 -16.00 -9.16
CA GLY A 131 1.26 -15.77 -9.48
C GLY A 131 1.65 -16.22 -10.88
N TRP A 132 2.74 -15.63 -11.37
CA TRP A 132 3.21 -15.80 -12.74
C TRP A 132 3.66 -17.23 -13.06
N ASP A 133 4.41 -17.88 -12.17
CA ASP A 133 4.94 -19.23 -12.42
C ASP A 133 3.82 -20.25 -12.67
N ASP A 134 2.80 -20.22 -11.81
CA ASP A 134 1.65 -21.11 -11.91
C ASP A 134 0.75 -20.73 -13.10
N PHE A 135 0.64 -19.44 -13.40
CA PHE A 135 -0.11 -18.95 -14.57
C PHE A 135 0.54 -19.41 -15.89
N PHE A 136 1.86 -19.31 -16.02
CA PHE A 136 2.56 -19.79 -17.21
C PHE A 136 2.48 -21.31 -17.33
N ARG A 137 2.58 -22.04 -16.21
CA ARG A 137 2.37 -23.49 -16.21
C ARG A 137 0.97 -23.85 -16.71
N LEU A 138 -0.07 -23.13 -16.28
CA LEU A 138 -1.44 -23.34 -16.75
C LEU A 138 -1.57 -23.07 -18.26
N LYS A 139 -0.98 -21.99 -18.77
CA LYS A 139 -1.06 -21.65 -20.21
C LYS A 139 -0.33 -22.65 -21.10
N ASN A 140 0.75 -23.27 -20.61
CA ASN A 140 1.58 -24.20 -21.38
C ASN A 140 1.08 -25.66 -21.32
N GLN A 141 -0.03 -25.94 -20.62
CA GLN A 141 -0.66 -27.26 -20.61
C GLN A 141 -1.52 -27.53 -21.86
N TRP A 142 -1.63 -26.55 -22.76
CA TRP A 142 -2.52 -26.56 -23.92
C TRP A 142 -1.77 -26.13 -25.18
#